data_AF-A0A354FIE2-F1
#
_entry.id   AF-A0A354FIE2-F1
#
_cell.length_a   1.000
_cell.length_b   1.000
_cell.length_c   1.000
_cell.angle_alpha   90.00
_cell.angle_beta   90.00
_cell.angle_gamma   90.00
#
_symmetry.space_group_name_H-M   'P 1'
#
loop_
_entity.id
_entity.type
_entity.pdbx_description
1 polymer ?
#
loop_
_entity_poly.entity_id
_entity_poly.type
_entity_poly.pdbx_seq_one_letter_code
_entity_poly.pdbx_strand_id
1 'polypeptide(L)'
;MQKREFLSTQAALVLVYGRPPLVFAGMVFALMVLLSRQPIFYVAGVVCLLVAMVFDLMDGWFAARFRPQAKLAHLADRIMDKAVYSMVFPLVAVGMMWRYQFLPDGADRQLEMLHVVFVLVLCVTVLLRDNFAHFMRNFSLRHGEEEELKEVTRLRTMVAAPVGAILYAHAFYVPEGPGSGLYAWISPLGEIPIQQLFFLEILFLIINFGSLAGYCRKYGTACLDDLCLGDEVLRRRILSVFPNALTVMNAVMGVLAMLFAYRGRIQEAYLILLGAGFFDRLDGALARKLGLTEPLPSAKPKQHNITFGGVLDDVSDTVSFCIAPAVIFYLLMAQVPEEHTAGLPYAWMAGLYALLGITRLVFFILDQNSIPGFFKGMPVPAAALLTTAPLIMLSQSLAAKAATLAFWSSFCFWLMLAGSLLMIAFPIRYLHIGRLMGRKPWVGRMTLLLIFGFAFTPYFGHVALAYLLFYTFSPLFTWRISPEIADQETRPTVVSNTVYD
;
A
#
# COMPACT_ATOMS: atom_id res chain seq x y z
N MET A 1 47.33 6.48 30.92
CA MET A 1 46.06 6.58 30.16
C MET A 1 46.13 5.96 28.75
N GLN A 2 47.23 6.11 28.00
CA GLN A 2 47.40 5.61 26.62
C GLN A 2 47.11 4.11 26.35
N LYS A 3 47.43 3.20 27.28
CA LYS A 3 47.33 1.74 27.03
C LYS A 3 45.89 1.21 26.97
N ARG A 4 44.94 1.84 27.68
CA ARG A 4 43.51 1.48 27.65
C ARG A 4 42.82 1.95 26.37
N GLU A 5 43.22 3.09 25.81
CA GLU A 5 42.67 3.60 24.54
C GLU A 5 43.17 2.82 23.31
N PHE A 6 44.39 2.26 23.37
CA PHE A 6 44.92 1.45 22.26
C PHE A 6 44.23 0.09 22.16
N LEU A 7 43.96 -0.56 23.30
CA LEU A 7 43.21 -1.82 23.35
C LEU A 7 41.76 -1.65 22.88
N SER A 8 41.12 -0.53 23.23
CA SER A 8 39.75 -0.24 22.76
C SER A 8 39.71 0.00 21.24
N THR A 9 40.78 0.58 20.68
CA THR A 9 40.92 0.82 19.24
C THR A 9 41.04 -0.46 18.43
N GLN A 10 41.92 -1.38 18.86
CA GLN A 10 42.13 -2.66 18.17
C GLN A 10 40.90 -3.57 18.29
N ALA A 11 40.25 -3.60 19.45
CA ALA A 11 39.01 -4.36 19.64
C ALA A 11 37.89 -3.85 18.71
N ALA A 12 37.71 -2.53 18.59
CA ALA A 12 36.73 -1.95 17.68
C ALA A 12 37.01 -2.29 16.20
N LEU A 13 38.28 -2.27 15.78
CA LEU A 13 38.67 -2.65 14.43
C LEU A 13 38.35 -4.13 14.13
N VAL A 14 38.61 -5.03 15.09
CA VAL A 14 38.28 -6.45 14.95
C VAL A 14 36.76 -6.67 14.84
N LEU A 15 35.97 -5.93 15.62
CA LEU A 15 34.51 -6.02 15.58
C LEU A 15 33.94 -5.53 14.23
N VAL A 16 34.39 -4.38 13.73
CA VAL A 16 33.92 -3.82 12.45
C VAL A 16 34.34 -4.70 11.27
N TYR A 17 35.63 -5.01 11.15
CA TYR A 17 36.21 -5.69 9.99
C TYR A 17 36.11 -7.22 10.07
N GLY A 18 35.76 -7.78 11.23
CA GLY A 18 35.56 -9.22 11.42
C GLY A 18 34.25 -9.75 10.83
N ARG A 19 33.23 -8.89 10.65
CA ARG A 19 31.90 -9.31 10.16
C ARG A 19 31.93 -9.85 8.72
N PRO A 20 32.47 -9.15 7.71
CA PRO A 20 32.43 -9.65 6.33
C PRO A 20 33.14 -11.00 6.12
N PRO A 21 34.34 -11.25 6.69
CA PRO A 21 34.98 -12.57 6.60
C PRO A 21 34.14 -13.70 7.21
N LEU A 22 33.50 -13.46 8.36
CA LEU A 22 32.61 -14.45 9.00
C LEU A 22 31.39 -14.75 8.12
N VAL A 23 30.76 -13.72 7.56
CA VAL A 23 29.60 -13.89 6.66
C VAL A 23 30.01 -14.57 5.36
N PHE A 24 31.18 -14.25 4.82
CA PHE A 24 31.74 -14.93 3.65
C PHE A 24 32.00 -16.41 3.93
N ALA A 25 32.56 -16.75 5.10
CA ALA A 25 32.72 -18.14 5.52
C ALA A 25 31.35 -18.84 5.64
N GLY A 26 30.35 -18.18 6.22
CA GLY A 26 28.96 -18.67 6.25
C GLY A 26 28.38 -18.91 4.85
N MET A 27 28.70 -18.06 3.88
CA MET A 27 28.32 -18.26 2.48
C MET A 27 28.96 -19.51 1.88
N VAL A 28 30.27 -19.71 2.10
CA VAL A 28 30.98 -20.91 1.64
C VAL A 28 30.36 -22.17 2.26
N PHE A 29 30.07 -22.15 3.56
CA PHE A 29 29.42 -23.28 4.23
C PHE A 29 28.00 -23.54 3.70
N ALA A 30 27.21 -22.51 3.42
CA ALA A 30 25.91 -22.68 2.77
C ALA A 30 26.07 -23.37 1.42
N LEU A 31 26.98 -22.91 0.55
CA LEU A 31 27.25 -23.56 -0.74
C LEU A 31 27.63 -25.04 -0.56
N MET A 32 28.41 -25.38 0.47
CA MET A 32 28.72 -26.77 0.80
C MET A 32 27.47 -27.55 1.25
N VAL A 33 26.54 -26.94 1.99
CA VAL A 33 25.23 -27.55 2.32
C VAL A 33 24.42 -27.82 1.07
N LEU A 34 24.31 -26.86 0.13
CA LEU A 34 23.56 -27.07 -1.12
C LEU A 34 24.09 -28.28 -1.91
N LEU A 35 25.41 -28.44 -1.95
CA LEU A 35 26.09 -29.48 -2.73
C LEU A 35 26.12 -30.84 -2.03
N SER A 36 26.37 -30.88 -0.72
CA SER A 36 26.68 -32.11 0.01
C SER A 36 25.60 -32.55 0.99
N ARG A 37 24.68 -31.65 1.36
CA ARG A 37 23.65 -31.85 2.40
C ARG A 37 24.20 -32.34 3.75
N GLN A 38 25.46 -32.05 4.06
CA GLN A 38 26.02 -32.47 5.33
C GLN A 38 25.65 -31.51 6.46
N PRO A 39 25.10 -32.00 7.59
CA PRO A 39 24.72 -31.17 8.74
C PRO A 39 25.89 -30.40 9.37
N ILE A 40 27.13 -30.88 9.21
CA ILE A 40 28.34 -30.23 9.75
C ILE A 40 28.52 -28.84 9.13
N PHE A 41 28.32 -28.71 7.81
CA PHE A 41 28.43 -27.42 7.13
C PHE A 41 27.28 -26.49 7.51
N TYR A 42 26.08 -27.04 7.75
CA TYR A 42 24.95 -26.27 8.26
C TYR A 42 25.28 -25.62 9.61
N VAL A 43 25.75 -26.42 10.58
CA VAL A 43 26.14 -25.91 11.90
C VAL A 43 27.25 -24.87 11.79
N ALA A 44 28.30 -25.15 11.01
CA ALA A 44 29.41 -24.22 10.82
C ALA A 44 28.93 -22.88 10.22
N GLY A 45 28.07 -22.93 9.20
CA GLY A 45 27.50 -21.76 8.56
C GLY A 45 26.66 -20.90 9.50
N VAL A 46 25.75 -21.52 10.25
CA VAL A 46 24.91 -20.82 11.23
C VAL A 46 25.77 -20.20 12.33
N VAL A 47 26.77 -20.91 12.85
CA VAL A 47 27.68 -20.38 13.88
C VAL A 47 28.44 -19.16 13.36
N CYS A 48 28.97 -19.20 12.14
CA CYS A 48 29.63 -18.05 11.53
C CYS A 48 28.72 -16.81 11.47
N LEU A 49 27.45 -17.00 11.09
CA LEU A 49 26.47 -15.92 11.01
C LEU A 49 26.06 -15.38 12.38
N LEU A 50 25.87 -16.25 13.37
CA LEU A 50 25.57 -15.85 14.74
C LEU A 50 26.74 -15.06 15.36
N VAL A 51 27.98 -15.49 15.15
CA VAL A 51 29.16 -14.75 15.62
C VAL A 51 29.25 -13.38 14.92
N ALA A 52 29.00 -13.30 13.61
CA ALA A 52 28.97 -12.04 12.89
C ALA A 52 27.88 -11.08 13.44
N MET A 53 26.71 -11.60 13.79
CA MET A 53 25.64 -10.83 14.43
C MET A 53 26.03 -10.32 15.83
N VAL A 54 26.71 -11.14 16.63
CA VAL A 54 27.22 -10.71 17.95
C VAL A 54 28.22 -9.57 17.76
N PHE A 55 29.10 -9.65 16.76
CA PHE A 55 30.06 -8.58 16.48
C PHE A 55 29.36 -7.28 16.10
N ASP A 56 28.26 -7.34 15.34
CA ASP A 56 27.45 -6.17 14.98
C ASP A 56 26.84 -5.46 16.20
N LEU A 57 26.23 -6.24 17.09
CA LEU A 57 25.66 -5.73 18.34
C LEU A 57 26.74 -5.12 19.26
N MET A 58 27.88 -5.80 19.37
CA MET A 58 29.01 -5.36 20.19
C MET A 58 29.65 -4.09 19.64
N ASP A 59 29.83 -3.98 18.32
CA ASP A 59 30.39 -2.79 17.67
C ASP A 59 29.52 -1.56 17.93
N GLY A 60 28.20 -1.68 17.75
CA GLY A 60 27.25 -0.59 18.02
C GLY A 60 27.32 -0.07 19.46
N TRP A 61 27.45 -0.98 20.43
CA TRP A 61 27.63 -0.63 21.85
C TRP A 61 29.01 0.03 22.10
N PHE A 62 30.07 -0.52 21.52
CA PHE A 62 31.44 -0.09 21.74
C PHE A 62 31.71 1.29 21.14
N ALA A 63 31.20 1.55 19.92
CA ALA A 63 31.25 2.85 19.27
C ALA A 63 30.55 3.95 20.09
N ALA A 64 29.37 3.64 20.65
CA ALA A 64 28.62 4.57 21.50
C ALA A 64 29.35 4.92 22.82
N ARG A 65 30.14 3.98 23.36
CA ARG A 65 30.79 4.14 24.67
C ARG A 65 32.20 4.72 24.60
N PHE A 66 32.99 4.35 23.58
CA PHE A 66 34.44 4.60 23.58
C PHE A 66 34.94 5.48 22.42
N ARG A 67 34.17 5.67 21.34
CA ARG A 67 34.64 6.41 20.15
C ARG A 67 33.54 7.26 19.46
N PRO A 68 32.94 8.24 20.16
CA PRO A 68 31.90 9.09 19.58
C PRO A 68 32.37 10.06 18.48
N GLN A 69 33.68 10.23 18.25
CA GLN A 69 34.24 11.24 17.33
C GLN A 69 35.09 10.67 16.16
N ALA A 70 35.07 9.35 15.93
CA ALA A 70 35.89 8.74 14.88
C ALA A 70 35.30 8.98 13.47
N LYS A 71 35.80 10.01 12.76
CA LYS A 71 35.29 10.47 11.45
C LYS A 71 35.13 9.37 10.38
N LEU A 72 35.99 8.35 10.37
CA LEU A 72 35.97 7.27 9.36
C LEU A 72 35.21 6.02 9.80
N ALA A 73 34.92 5.86 11.09
CA ALA A 73 34.28 4.66 11.62
C ALA A 73 32.86 4.48 11.07
N HIS A 74 32.10 5.57 10.97
CA HIS A 74 30.74 5.54 10.43
C HIS A 74 30.67 5.20 8.93
N LEU A 75 31.71 5.53 8.16
CA LEU A 75 31.76 5.17 6.74
C LEU A 75 32.11 3.69 6.57
N ALA A 76 33.12 3.21 7.31
CA ALA A 76 33.51 1.81 7.30
C ALA A 76 32.34 0.91 7.70
N ASP A 77 31.66 1.23 8.80
CA ASP A 77 30.48 0.49 9.29
C ASP A 77 29.38 0.35 8.23
N ARG A 78 29.02 1.45 7.55
CA ARG A 78 28.02 1.43 6.45
C ARG A 78 28.45 0.56 5.26
N ILE A 79 29.73 0.58 4.90
CA ILE A 79 30.25 -0.25 3.79
C ILE A 79 30.26 -1.72 4.20
N MET A 80 30.65 -2.04 5.44
CA MET A 80 30.65 -3.41 5.96
C MET A 80 29.23 -3.97 6.06
N ASP A 81 28.26 -3.18 6.56
CA ASP A 81 26.83 -3.54 6.55
C ASP A 81 26.37 -3.90 5.14
N LYS A 82 26.67 -3.05 4.15
CA LYS A 82 26.28 -3.30 2.76
C LYS A 82 26.89 -4.58 2.21
N ALA A 83 28.17 -4.84 2.51
CA ALA A 83 28.83 -6.08 2.10
C ALA A 83 28.15 -7.31 2.74
N VAL A 84 27.89 -7.26 4.05
CA VAL A 84 27.22 -8.33 4.78
C VAL A 84 25.83 -8.62 4.21
N TYR A 85 24.97 -7.61 4.06
CA TYR A 85 23.61 -7.81 3.55
C TYR A 85 23.58 -8.26 2.08
N SER A 86 24.54 -7.80 1.28
CA SER A 86 24.69 -8.25 -0.13
C SER A 86 25.16 -9.69 -0.26
N MET A 87 25.71 -10.29 0.81
CA MET A 87 26.02 -11.72 0.85
C MET A 87 24.85 -12.54 1.43
N VAL A 88 24.29 -12.11 2.57
CA VAL A 88 23.29 -12.89 3.30
C VAL A 88 21.96 -13.02 2.55
N PHE A 89 21.36 -11.91 2.10
CA PHE A 89 19.99 -11.96 1.57
C PHE A 89 19.88 -12.70 0.22
N PRO A 90 20.78 -12.48 -0.76
CA PRO A 90 20.78 -13.29 -1.98
C PRO A 90 20.99 -14.77 -1.71
N LEU A 91 21.88 -15.09 -0.77
CA LEU A 91 22.16 -16.47 -0.37
C LEU A 91 20.94 -17.13 0.26
N VAL A 92 20.25 -16.42 1.17
CA VAL A 92 19.00 -16.89 1.79
C VAL A 92 17.92 -17.11 0.74
N ALA A 93 17.76 -16.20 -0.23
CA ALA A 93 16.78 -16.37 -1.31
C ALA A 93 17.06 -17.64 -2.14
N VAL A 94 18.33 -17.88 -2.49
CA VAL A 94 18.76 -19.12 -3.17
C VAL A 94 18.54 -20.35 -2.28
N GLY A 95 18.82 -20.22 -0.98
CA GLY A 95 18.60 -21.30 -0.01
C GLY A 95 17.14 -21.68 0.13
N MET A 96 16.22 -20.72 0.13
CA MET A 96 14.77 -21.01 0.16
C MET A 96 14.32 -21.71 -1.12
N MET A 97 14.84 -21.31 -2.29
CA MET A 97 14.56 -22.00 -3.56
C MET A 97 15.10 -23.43 -3.56
N TRP A 98 16.28 -23.66 -2.97
CA TRP A 98 16.86 -24.99 -2.79
C TRP A 98 16.02 -25.84 -1.82
N ARG A 99 15.64 -25.28 -0.67
CA ARG A 99 14.79 -25.94 0.34
C ARG A 99 13.44 -26.37 -0.22
N TYR A 100 12.83 -25.55 -1.07
CA TYR A 100 11.56 -25.83 -1.72
C TYR A 100 11.57 -27.17 -2.50
N GLN A 101 12.72 -27.60 -3.01
CA GLN A 101 12.88 -28.87 -3.73
C GLN A 101 12.89 -30.10 -2.80
N PHE A 102 13.11 -29.90 -1.50
CA PHE A 102 13.31 -30.96 -0.50
C PHE A 102 12.30 -30.87 0.65
N LEU A 103 11.10 -30.35 0.36
CA LEU A 103 10.02 -30.27 1.33
C LEU A 103 9.51 -31.68 1.72
N PRO A 104 9.09 -31.89 2.98
CA PRO A 104 8.45 -33.13 3.41
C PRO A 104 7.13 -33.40 2.66
N ASP A 105 6.75 -34.68 2.54
CA ASP A 105 5.56 -35.13 1.79
C ASP A 105 4.19 -34.63 2.33
N GLY A 106 4.18 -33.86 3.42
CA GLY A 106 2.98 -33.23 4.00
C GLY A 106 2.97 -31.69 3.98
N ALA A 107 3.95 -31.04 3.36
CA ALA A 107 4.05 -29.58 3.35
C ALA A 107 3.07 -28.93 2.36
N ASP A 108 2.49 -27.79 2.74
CA ASP A 108 1.68 -26.96 1.85
C ASP A 108 2.57 -26.24 0.83
N ARG A 109 2.65 -26.80 -0.38
CA ARG A 109 3.51 -26.28 -1.46
C ARG A 109 3.12 -24.89 -1.95
N GLN A 110 1.86 -24.47 -1.80
CA GLN A 110 1.43 -23.13 -2.22
C GLN A 110 1.92 -22.09 -1.21
N LEU A 111 1.76 -22.39 0.07
CA LEU A 111 2.20 -21.53 1.16
C LEU A 111 3.73 -21.41 1.21
N GLU A 112 4.44 -22.50 0.97
CA GLU A 112 5.91 -22.51 0.85
C GLU A 112 6.39 -21.73 -0.38
N MET A 113 5.72 -21.86 -1.53
CA MET A 113 6.05 -21.07 -2.72
C MET A 113 5.84 -19.57 -2.45
N LEU A 114 4.78 -19.20 -1.75
CA LEU A 114 4.54 -17.82 -1.34
C LEU A 114 5.66 -17.30 -0.43
N HIS A 115 6.13 -18.12 0.52
CA HIS A 115 7.25 -17.77 1.40
C HIS A 115 8.55 -17.54 0.62
N VAL A 116 8.89 -18.43 -0.33
CA VAL A 116 10.05 -18.25 -1.23
C VAL A 116 9.97 -16.93 -1.98
N VAL A 117 8.80 -16.60 -2.55
CA VAL A 117 8.57 -15.32 -3.25
C VAL A 117 8.72 -14.14 -2.29
N PHE A 118 8.21 -14.26 -1.07
CA PHE A 118 8.26 -13.19 -0.08
C PHE A 118 9.70 -12.89 0.37
N VAL A 119 10.51 -13.93 0.59
CA VAL A 119 11.95 -13.81 0.89
C VAL A 119 12.71 -13.17 -0.29
N LEU A 120 12.37 -13.51 -1.53
CA LEU A 120 12.96 -12.87 -2.71
C LEU A 120 12.62 -11.37 -2.77
N VAL A 121 11.35 -11.01 -2.58
CA VAL A 121 10.91 -9.61 -2.53
C VAL A 121 11.62 -8.87 -1.41
N LEU A 122 11.75 -9.50 -0.23
CA LEU A 122 12.47 -8.96 0.90
C LEU A 122 13.95 -8.70 0.57
N CYS A 123 14.63 -9.68 -0.04
CA CYS A 123 16.02 -9.55 -0.50
C CYS A 123 16.19 -8.35 -1.44
N VAL A 124 15.37 -8.27 -2.50
CA VAL A 124 15.41 -7.15 -3.46
C VAL A 124 15.16 -5.82 -2.74
N THR A 125 14.17 -5.78 -1.85
CA THR A 125 13.80 -4.57 -1.11
C THR A 125 14.95 -4.07 -0.24
N VAL A 126 15.61 -4.95 0.52
CA VAL A 126 16.74 -4.61 1.38
C VAL A 126 17.90 -4.01 0.57
N LEU A 127 18.27 -4.66 -0.54
CA LEU A 127 19.38 -4.20 -1.39
C LEU A 127 19.06 -2.86 -2.09
N LEU A 128 17.84 -2.71 -2.60
CA LEU A 128 17.40 -1.48 -3.27
C LEU A 128 17.33 -0.33 -2.27
N ARG A 129 16.77 -0.57 -1.09
CA ARG A 129 16.64 0.44 -0.03
C ARG A 129 17.98 1.07 0.32
N ASP A 130 19.04 0.28 0.46
CA ASP A 130 20.34 0.80 0.91
C ASP A 130 21.02 1.65 -0.17
N ASN A 131 20.89 1.25 -1.43
CA ASN A 131 21.31 2.08 -2.56
C ASN A 131 20.49 3.37 -2.63
N PHE A 132 19.18 3.28 -2.43
CA PHE A 132 18.27 4.43 -2.41
C PHE A 132 18.60 5.41 -1.26
N ALA A 133 18.83 4.91 -0.05
CA ALA A 133 19.19 5.73 1.11
C ALA A 133 20.50 6.49 0.88
N HIS A 134 21.51 5.84 0.30
CA HIS A 134 22.78 6.49 -0.05
C HIS A 134 22.58 7.55 -1.15
N PHE A 135 21.81 7.23 -2.18
CA PHE A 135 21.44 8.17 -3.23
C PHE A 135 20.78 9.42 -2.65
N MET A 136 19.74 9.27 -1.82
CA MET A 136 19.02 10.39 -1.21
C MET A 136 19.91 11.25 -0.29
N ARG A 137 20.78 10.62 0.51
CA ARG A 137 21.72 11.34 1.39
C ARG A 137 22.75 12.17 0.63
N ASN A 138 23.19 11.73 -0.54
CA ASN A 138 24.14 12.49 -1.34
C ASN A 138 23.59 13.85 -1.77
N PHE A 139 22.28 13.98 -1.99
CA PHE A 139 21.64 15.27 -2.30
C PHE A 139 21.55 16.18 -1.07
N SER A 140 21.29 15.63 0.12
CA SER A 140 21.22 16.43 1.35
C SER A 140 22.58 16.98 1.77
N LEU A 141 23.65 16.19 1.61
CA LEU A 141 25.02 16.62 1.92
C LEU A 141 25.46 17.80 1.06
N ARG A 142 24.97 17.90 -0.19
CA ARG A 142 25.24 19.06 -1.07
C ARG A 142 24.56 20.34 -0.60
N HIS A 143 23.43 20.22 0.10
CA HIS A 143 22.66 21.34 0.64
C HIS A 143 23.05 21.72 2.08
N GLY A 144 24.03 21.05 2.68
CA GLY A 144 24.52 21.37 4.03
C GLY A 144 23.59 20.96 5.17
N GLU A 145 22.60 20.08 4.94
CA GLU A 145 21.74 19.56 6.00
C GLU A 145 22.46 18.47 6.84
N GLU A 146 22.52 18.65 8.17
CA GLU A 146 23.19 17.71 9.07
C GLU A 146 22.49 16.34 9.23
N GLU A 147 23.31 15.31 9.43
CA GLU A 147 22.93 13.89 9.50
C GLU A 147 22.15 13.54 10.80
N GLU A 148 20.84 13.75 10.83
CA GLU A 148 20.00 13.16 11.90
C GLU A 148 18.87 12.26 11.37
N LEU A 149 19.20 11.01 11.07
CA LEU A 149 18.25 9.89 11.06
C LEU A 149 18.84 8.76 11.92
N LYS A 150 18.99 9.01 13.23
CA LYS A 150 19.51 8.01 14.17
C LYS A 150 18.51 6.90 14.46
N GLU A 151 17.21 7.19 14.55
CA GLU A 151 16.25 6.24 15.14
C GLU A 151 15.78 5.14 14.18
N VAL A 152 15.25 5.49 13.00
CA VAL A 152 14.73 4.50 12.03
C VAL A 152 15.85 3.63 11.45
N THR A 153 17.05 4.21 11.25
CA THR A 153 18.21 3.48 10.72
C THR A 153 18.78 2.50 11.75
N ARG A 154 18.73 2.84 13.05
CA ARG A 154 19.14 1.95 14.14
C ARG A 154 18.17 0.80 14.35
N LEU A 155 16.86 1.07 14.33
CA LEU A 155 15.85 0.02 14.46
C LEU A 155 16.00 -1.04 13.36
N ARG A 156 16.34 -0.61 12.13
CA ARG A 156 16.65 -1.53 11.02
C ARG A 156 17.87 -2.39 11.31
N THR A 157 19.03 -1.81 11.67
CA THR A 157 20.24 -2.63 11.90
C THR A 157 20.05 -3.63 13.03
N MET A 158 19.33 -3.23 14.08
CA MET A 158 18.98 -4.12 15.20
C MET A 158 18.11 -5.32 14.79
N VAL A 159 17.29 -5.19 13.73
CA VAL A 159 16.36 -6.23 13.29
C VAL A 159 16.90 -7.03 12.10
N ALA A 160 17.62 -6.40 11.17
CA ALA A 160 18.06 -7.01 9.92
C ALA A 160 19.00 -8.20 10.11
N ALA A 161 19.99 -8.08 11.00
CA ALA A 161 20.94 -9.16 11.30
C ALA A 161 20.26 -10.39 11.93
N PRO A 162 19.42 -10.27 12.98
CA PRO A 162 18.67 -11.41 13.51
C PRO A 162 17.75 -12.06 12.47
N VAL A 163 17.01 -11.26 11.69
CA VAL A 163 16.12 -11.79 10.64
C VAL A 163 16.91 -12.56 9.59
N GLY A 164 18.03 -12.00 9.12
CA GLY A 164 18.90 -12.68 8.16
C GLY A 164 19.47 -13.99 8.70
N ALA A 165 19.88 -14.03 9.96
CA ALA A 165 20.39 -15.25 10.60
C ALA A 165 19.30 -16.33 10.77
N ILE A 166 18.08 -15.93 11.17
CA ILE A 166 16.93 -16.84 11.29
C ILE A 166 16.56 -17.42 9.92
N LEU A 167 16.42 -16.56 8.91
CA LEU A 167 16.08 -17.02 7.56
C LEU A 167 17.18 -17.91 6.97
N TYR A 168 18.45 -17.63 7.25
CA TYR A 168 19.56 -18.51 6.87
C TYR A 168 19.47 -19.87 7.55
N ALA A 169 19.23 -19.89 8.87
CA ALA A 169 19.10 -21.13 9.63
C ALA A 169 17.92 -21.99 9.15
N HIS A 170 16.82 -21.35 8.72
CA HIS A 170 15.68 -22.03 8.10
C HIS A 170 16.00 -22.52 6.68
N ALA A 171 16.57 -21.67 5.83
CA ALA A 171 16.84 -21.95 4.43
C ALA A 171 17.76 -23.17 4.22
N PHE A 172 18.80 -23.31 5.06
CA PHE A 172 19.79 -24.38 4.93
C PHE A 172 19.61 -25.52 5.93
N TYR A 173 18.46 -25.58 6.61
CA TYR A 173 18.20 -26.63 7.59
C TYR A 173 18.27 -28.03 6.95
N VAL A 174 19.11 -28.88 7.51
CA VAL A 174 19.25 -30.30 7.14
C VAL A 174 18.71 -31.14 8.30
N PRO A 175 17.66 -31.96 8.08
CA PRO A 175 17.13 -32.87 9.10
C PRO A 175 18.11 -34.00 9.42
N GLU A 176 17.96 -34.63 10.59
CA GLU A 176 18.79 -35.77 11.06
C GLU A 176 20.29 -35.46 11.27
N GLY A 177 20.60 -34.33 11.91
CA GLY A 177 21.98 -33.95 12.20
C GLY A 177 22.67 -34.75 13.32
N PRO A 178 24.00 -34.55 13.49
CA PRO A 178 24.78 -35.24 14.51
C PRO A 178 24.26 -34.94 15.91
N GLY A 179 24.31 -35.92 16.81
CA GLY A 179 23.93 -35.81 18.22
C GLY A 179 24.81 -34.88 19.08
N SER A 180 25.47 -33.90 18.46
CA SER A 180 26.21 -32.83 19.13
C SER A 180 25.26 -31.86 19.84
N GLY A 181 25.61 -31.41 21.04
CA GLY A 181 24.81 -30.43 21.78
C GLY A 181 24.64 -29.09 21.04
N LEU A 182 25.58 -28.72 20.17
CA LEU A 182 25.49 -27.54 19.32
C LEU A 182 24.39 -27.66 18.26
N TYR A 183 24.30 -28.81 17.58
CA TYR A 183 23.23 -29.04 16.59
C TYR A 183 21.85 -29.01 17.26
N ALA A 184 21.70 -29.63 18.44
CA ALA A 184 20.46 -29.62 19.20
C ALA A 184 20.01 -28.21 19.61
N TRP A 185 20.95 -27.28 19.83
CA TRP A 185 20.65 -25.88 20.15
C TRP A 185 20.26 -25.05 18.92
N ILE A 186 20.80 -25.38 17.74
CA ILE A 186 20.56 -24.65 16.49
C ILE A 186 19.33 -25.16 15.73
N SER A 187 19.09 -26.48 15.76
CA SER A 187 17.98 -27.16 15.08
C SER A 187 16.62 -26.46 15.23
N PRO A 188 16.21 -25.96 16.42
CA PRO A 188 14.94 -25.28 16.57
C PRO A 188 14.77 -24.03 15.71
N LEU A 189 15.87 -23.35 15.33
CA LEU A 189 15.83 -22.20 14.42
C LEU A 189 15.50 -22.61 12.98
N GLY A 190 15.88 -23.84 12.58
CA GLY A 190 15.58 -24.40 11.27
C GLY A 190 14.13 -24.87 11.14
N GLU A 191 13.47 -25.19 12.26
CA GLU A 191 12.13 -25.77 12.33
C GLU A 191 11.03 -24.74 12.64
N ILE A 192 11.34 -23.44 12.59
CA ILE A 192 10.38 -22.38 12.85
C ILE A 192 9.16 -22.51 11.91
N PRO A 193 7.92 -22.46 12.44
CA PRO A 193 6.72 -22.51 11.61
C PRO A 193 6.66 -21.35 10.60
N ILE A 194 6.21 -21.65 9.39
CA ILE A 194 6.19 -20.68 8.28
C ILE A 194 5.32 -19.45 8.62
N GLN A 195 4.26 -19.61 9.40
CA GLN A 195 3.42 -18.47 9.84
C GLN A 195 4.22 -17.45 10.66
N GLN A 196 5.17 -17.91 11.48
CA GLN A 196 6.04 -17.02 12.27
C GLN A 196 7.08 -16.33 11.38
N LEU A 197 7.59 -17.03 10.36
CA LEU A 197 8.49 -16.45 9.37
C LEU A 197 7.79 -15.37 8.55
N PHE A 198 6.56 -15.61 8.08
CA PHE A 198 5.78 -14.56 7.41
C PHE A 198 5.58 -13.33 8.29
N PHE A 199 5.27 -13.50 9.57
CA PHE A 199 5.15 -12.38 10.50
C PHE A 199 6.45 -11.57 10.57
N LEU A 200 7.58 -12.26 10.73
CA LEU A 200 8.90 -11.64 10.80
C LEU A 200 9.25 -10.90 9.51
N GLU A 201 8.97 -11.51 8.36
CA GLU A 201 9.23 -10.93 7.06
C GLU A 201 8.36 -9.71 6.79
N ILE A 202 7.05 -9.79 7.05
CA ILE A 202 6.11 -8.67 6.88
C ILE A 202 6.55 -7.49 7.75
N LEU A 203 6.88 -7.75 9.03
CA LEU A 203 7.38 -6.73 9.94
C LEU A 203 8.66 -6.09 9.38
N PHE A 204 9.59 -6.89 8.88
CA PHE A 204 10.84 -6.37 8.34
C PHE A 204 10.64 -5.60 7.02
N LEU A 205 9.69 -6.02 6.18
CA LEU A 205 9.28 -5.31 4.96
C LEU A 205 8.66 -3.95 5.29
N ILE A 206 7.81 -3.89 6.32
CA ILE A 206 7.24 -2.64 6.85
C ILE A 206 8.36 -1.70 7.33
N ILE A 207 9.33 -2.20 8.08
CA ILE A 207 10.49 -1.40 8.54
C ILE A 207 11.28 -0.85 7.35
N ASN A 208 11.54 -1.68 6.33
CA ASN A 208 12.25 -1.26 5.14
C ASN A 208 11.49 -0.19 4.36
N PHE A 209 10.22 -0.43 3.99
CA PHE A 209 9.41 0.55 3.26
C PHE A 209 9.18 1.84 4.07
N GLY A 210 8.92 1.73 5.37
CA GLY A 210 8.82 2.87 6.27
C GLY A 210 10.10 3.70 6.27
N SER A 211 11.25 3.04 6.19
CA SER A 211 12.52 3.74 6.04
C SER A 211 12.69 4.43 4.68
N LEU A 212 12.35 3.80 3.54
CA LEU A 212 12.40 4.49 2.24
C LEU A 212 11.51 5.73 2.25
N ALA A 213 10.27 5.60 2.74
CA ALA A 213 9.33 6.70 2.87
C ALA A 213 9.89 7.83 3.77
N GLY A 214 10.58 7.47 4.85
CA GLY A 214 11.31 8.42 5.70
C GLY A 214 12.37 9.21 4.95
N TYR A 215 13.18 8.56 4.10
CA TYR A 215 14.18 9.24 3.26
C TYR A 215 13.52 10.17 2.22
N CYS A 216 12.45 9.71 1.55
CA CYS A 216 11.69 10.55 0.62
C CYS A 216 11.08 11.78 1.32
N ARG A 217 10.53 11.60 2.52
CA ARG A 217 9.92 12.71 3.27
C ARG A 217 10.95 13.74 3.72
N LYS A 218 12.14 13.30 4.15
CA LYS A 218 13.17 14.18 4.68
C LYS A 218 13.98 14.86 3.57
N TYR A 219 14.42 14.10 2.57
CA TYR A 219 15.37 14.56 1.56
C TYR A 219 14.78 14.68 0.15
N GLY A 220 13.50 14.34 -0.04
CA GLY A 220 12.85 14.35 -1.35
C GLY A 220 12.82 15.73 -2.00
N THR A 221 12.61 16.79 -1.21
CA THR A 221 12.61 18.17 -1.72
C THR A 221 13.99 18.57 -2.24
N ALA A 222 15.04 18.42 -1.42
CA ALA A 222 16.42 18.72 -1.83
C ALA A 222 16.85 17.88 -3.05
N CYS A 223 16.47 16.61 -3.11
CA CYS A 223 16.73 15.74 -4.25
C CYS A 223 16.02 16.23 -5.52
N LEU A 224 14.74 16.60 -5.43
CA LEU A 224 13.98 17.14 -6.54
C LEU A 224 14.54 18.48 -7.02
N ASP A 225 14.91 19.36 -6.11
CA ASP A 225 15.41 20.69 -6.45
C ASP A 225 16.76 20.60 -7.20
N ASP A 226 17.66 19.71 -6.77
CA ASP A 226 18.92 19.38 -7.48
C ASP A 226 18.67 18.69 -8.83
N LEU A 227 17.75 17.72 -8.89
CA LEU A 227 17.44 17.00 -10.14
C LEU A 227 16.80 17.91 -11.19
N CYS A 228 16.02 18.89 -10.75
CA CYS A 228 15.32 19.80 -11.63
C CYS A 228 16.14 21.03 -12.01
N LEU A 229 17.27 21.31 -11.34
CA LEU A 229 18.12 22.49 -11.61
C LEU A 229 17.31 23.80 -11.64
N GLY A 230 16.29 23.92 -10.78
CA GLY A 230 15.37 25.06 -10.76
C GLY A 230 14.25 25.05 -11.81
N ASP A 231 14.14 24.02 -12.66
CA ASP A 231 13.02 23.84 -13.59
C ASP A 231 11.75 23.37 -12.85
N GLU A 232 10.87 24.32 -12.56
CA GLU A 232 9.58 24.05 -11.90
C GLU A 232 8.66 23.14 -12.74
N VAL A 233 8.78 23.16 -14.08
CA VAL A 233 7.95 22.33 -14.96
C VAL A 233 8.39 20.87 -14.86
N LEU A 234 9.70 20.62 -14.90
CA LEU A 234 10.26 19.29 -14.71
C LEU A 234 9.91 18.74 -13.32
N ARG A 235 10.01 19.57 -12.28
CA ARG A 235 9.63 19.21 -10.90
C ARG A 235 8.18 18.76 -10.81
N ARG A 236 7.26 19.53 -11.39
CA ARG A 236 5.83 19.18 -11.44
C ARG A 236 5.57 17.91 -12.25
N ARG A 237 6.30 17.66 -13.35
CA ARG A 237 6.18 16.41 -14.13
C ARG A 237 6.62 15.18 -13.35
N ILE A 238 7.71 15.27 -12.58
CA ILE A 238 8.15 14.15 -11.73
C ILE A 238 7.12 13.91 -10.63
N LEU A 239 6.66 14.97 -9.98
CA LEU A 239 5.66 14.88 -8.91
C LEU A 239 4.30 14.37 -9.40
N SER A 240 3.91 14.63 -10.65
CA SER A 240 2.63 14.16 -11.20
C SER A 240 2.59 12.65 -11.48
N VAL A 241 3.73 11.97 -11.52
CA VAL A 241 3.78 10.50 -11.65
C VAL A 241 3.05 9.82 -10.50
N PHE A 242 3.16 10.34 -9.28
CA PHE A 242 2.54 9.72 -8.10
C PHE A 242 1.00 9.75 -8.12
N PRO A 243 0.31 10.90 -8.28
CA PRO A 243 -1.13 10.91 -8.41
C PRO A 243 -1.58 10.15 -9.68
N ASN A 244 -0.91 10.32 -10.81
CA ASN A 244 -1.28 9.59 -12.04
C ASN A 244 -1.20 8.06 -11.86
N ALA A 245 -0.23 7.55 -11.09
CA ALA A 245 -0.15 6.11 -10.80
C ALA A 245 -1.30 5.62 -9.92
N LEU A 246 -1.77 6.44 -8.97
CA LEU A 246 -2.96 6.15 -8.17
C LEU A 246 -4.22 6.17 -9.03
N THR A 247 -4.33 7.11 -9.98
CA THR A 247 -5.41 7.15 -10.97
C THR A 247 -5.42 5.91 -11.86
N VAL A 248 -4.25 5.44 -12.34
CA VAL A 248 -4.16 4.16 -13.07
C VAL A 248 -4.60 3.00 -12.19
N MET A 249 -4.25 3.02 -10.89
CA MET A 249 -4.69 1.98 -9.96
C MET A 249 -6.21 1.97 -9.79
N ASN A 250 -6.88 3.14 -9.76
CA ASN A 250 -8.34 3.24 -9.80
C ASN A 250 -8.89 2.45 -11.02
N ALA A 251 -8.45 2.75 -12.24
CA ALA A 251 -8.90 2.05 -13.45
C ALA A 251 -8.66 0.52 -13.40
N VAL A 252 -7.49 0.11 -12.90
CA VAL A 252 -7.15 -1.32 -12.71
C VAL A 252 -8.12 -1.98 -11.72
N MET A 253 -8.49 -1.31 -10.63
CA MET A 253 -9.51 -1.80 -9.71
C MET A 253 -10.87 -1.96 -10.41
N GLY A 254 -11.28 -1.01 -11.25
CA GLY A 254 -12.48 -1.14 -12.08
C GLY A 254 -12.49 -2.42 -12.94
N VAL A 255 -11.37 -2.70 -13.63
CA VAL A 255 -11.20 -3.93 -14.41
C VAL A 255 -11.23 -5.19 -13.54
N LEU A 256 -10.52 -5.17 -12.41
CA LEU A 256 -10.51 -6.29 -11.46
C LEU A 256 -11.91 -6.56 -10.90
N ALA A 257 -12.70 -5.53 -10.58
CA ALA A 257 -14.07 -5.69 -10.11
C ALA A 257 -14.93 -6.44 -11.13
N MET A 258 -14.82 -6.10 -12.43
CA MET A 258 -15.50 -6.84 -13.51
C MET A 258 -15.05 -8.31 -13.57
N LEU A 259 -13.75 -8.59 -13.44
CA LEU A 259 -13.21 -9.96 -13.47
C LEU A 259 -13.68 -10.80 -12.27
N PHE A 260 -13.77 -10.20 -11.07
CA PHE A 260 -14.31 -10.90 -9.89
C PHE A 260 -15.79 -11.16 -10.04
N ALA A 261 -16.56 -10.21 -10.57
CA ALA A 261 -17.98 -10.40 -10.84
C ALA A 261 -18.23 -11.49 -11.89
N TYR A 262 -17.41 -11.57 -12.93
CA TYR A 262 -17.46 -12.66 -13.92
C TYR A 262 -17.27 -14.04 -13.28
N ARG A 263 -16.48 -14.14 -12.20
CA ARG A 263 -16.30 -15.38 -11.41
C ARG A 263 -17.39 -15.60 -10.35
N GLY A 264 -18.49 -14.84 -10.38
CA GLY A 264 -19.57 -14.91 -9.40
C GLY A 264 -19.25 -14.30 -8.03
N ARG A 265 -18.09 -13.66 -7.87
CA ARG A 265 -17.63 -13.05 -6.61
C ARG A 265 -18.03 -11.58 -6.52
N ILE A 266 -19.33 -11.35 -6.35
CA ILE A 266 -19.95 -10.01 -6.38
C ILE A 266 -19.56 -9.17 -5.15
N GLN A 267 -19.43 -9.79 -3.97
CA GLN A 267 -19.03 -9.09 -2.75
C GLN A 267 -17.60 -8.57 -2.84
N GLU A 268 -16.68 -9.38 -3.36
CA GLU A 268 -15.30 -8.98 -3.62
C GLU A 268 -15.20 -7.94 -4.73
N ALA A 269 -15.99 -8.07 -5.80
CA ALA A 269 -16.09 -7.05 -6.84
C ALA A 269 -16.51 -5.69 -6.26
N TYR A 270 -17.46 -5.67 -5.32
CA TYR A 270 -17.88 -4.45 -4.62
C TYR A 270 -16.76 -3.88 -3.74
N LEU A 271 -16.03 -4.72 -3.00
CA LEU A 271 -14.89 -4.29 -2.19
C LEU A 271 -13.75 -3.70 -3.04
N ILE A 272 -13.51 -4.27 -4.22
CA ILE A 272 -12.55 -3.75 -5.18
C ILE A 272 -13.02 -2.39 -5.73
N LEU A 273 -14.32 -2.23 -6.00
CA LEU A 273 -14.91 -0.96 -6.43
C LEU A 273 -14.83 0.13 -5.33
N LEU A 274 -15.00 -0.24 -4.05
CA LEU A 274 -14.69 0.64 -2.93
C LEU A 274 -13.20 1.04 -2.91
N GLY A 275 -12.31 0.10 -3.23
CA GLY A 275 -10.88 0.34 -3.41
C GLY A 275 -10.59 1.35 -4.53
N ALA A 276 -11.29 1.25 -5.66
CA ALA A 276 -11.21 2.21 -6.76
C ALA A 276 -11.53 3.64 -6.27
N GLY A 277 -12.63 3.82 -5.52
CA GLY A 277 -13.01 5.12 -4.95
C GLY A 277 -12.05 5.63 -3.87
N PHE A 278 -11.34 4.73 -3.21
CA PHE A 278 -10.26 5.10 -2.29
C PHE A 278 -9.04 5.64 -3.05
N PHE A 279 -8.63 5.01 -4.16
CA PHE A 279 -7.51 5.47 -4.99
C PHE A 279 -7.80 6.82 -5.67
N ASP A 280 -8.99 6.99 -6.24
CA ASP A 280 -9.50 8.28 -6.76
C ASP A 280 -9.37 9.39 -5.70
N ARG A 281 -9.90 9.15 -4.50
CA ARG A 281 -9.76 10.14 -3.42
C ARG A 281 -8.30 10.45 -3.07
N LEU A 282 -7.44 9.43 -3.04
CA LEU A 282 -6.03 9.59 -2.70
C LEU A 282 -5.25 10.36 -3.76
N ASP A 283 -5.54 10.14 -5.05
CA ASP A 283 -4.84 10.82 -6.14
C ASP A 283 -5.12 12.33 -6.11
N GLY A 284 -6.38 12.74 -5.90
CA GLY A 284 -6.77 14.13 -5.85
C GLY A 284 -6.22 14.81 -4.60
N ALA A 285 -6.22 14.11 -3.45
CA ALA A 285 -5.60 14.60 -2.23
C ALA A 285 -4.08 14.76 -2.38
N LEU A 286 -3.41 13.82 -3.05
CA LEU A 286 -1.98 13.85 -3.29
C LEU A 286 -1.60 14.95 -4.29
N ALA A 287 -2.36 15.12 -5.38
CA ALA A 287 -2.15 16.18 -6.36
C ALA A 287 -2.26 17.57 -5.71
N ARG A 288 -3.25 17.79 -4.84
CA ARG A 288 -3.37 19.03 -4.05
C ARG A 288 -2.18 19.23 -3.12
N LYS A 289 -1.80 18.19 -2.36
CA LYS A 289 -0.68 18.25 -1.41
C LYS A 289 0.66 18.55 -2.11
N LEU A 290 0.83 18.10 -3.36
CA LEU A 290 2.02 18.35 -4.17
C LEU A 290 1.97 19.67 -4.94
N GLY A 291 0.93 20.50 -4.76
CA GLY A 291 0.79 21.79 -5.44
C GLY A 291 0.58 21.68 -6.95
N LEU A 292 0.09 20.53 -7.43
CA LEU A 292 -0.10 20.27 -8.87
C LEU A 292 -1.41 20.85 -9.42
N THR A 293 -2.34 21.21 -8.54
CA THR A 293 -3.65 21.77 -8.90
C THR A 293 -3.64 23.29 -9.12
N GLU A 294 -2.61 23.99 -8.64
CA GLU A 294 -2.49 25.44 -8.79
C GLU A 294 -1.73 25.78 -10.08
N PRO A 295 -2.18 26.75 -10.90
CA PRO A 295 -1.47 27.15 -12.11
C PRO A 295 -0.07 27.71 -11.77
N LEU A 296 0.90 27.50 -12.66
CA LEU A 296 2.22 28.13 -12.53
C LEU A 296 2.07 29.66 -12.61
N PRO A 297 2.81 30.45 -11.81
CA PRO A 297 2.80 31.91 -11.89
C PRO A 297 3.08 32.44 -13.29
N SER A 298 3.86 31.69 -14.08
CA SER A 298 4.27 32.01 -15.46
C SER A 298 3.30 31.52 -16.55
N ALA A 299 2.25 30.76 -16.20
CA ALA A 299 1.33 30.21 -17.18
C ALA A 299 0.25 31.23 -17.56
N LYS A 300 0.13 31.53 -18.86
CA LYS A 300 -1.00 32.31 -19.39
C LYS A 300 -2.32 31.65 -18.97
N PRO A 301 -3.31 32.41 -18.48
CA PRO A 301 -4.61 31.85 -18.13
C PRO A 301 -5.21 31.18 -19.37
N LYS A 302 -5.31 29.85 -19.35
CA LYS A 302 -6.03 29.11 -20.38
C LYS A 302 -7.51 29.12 -20.02
N GLN A 303 -8.35 29.37 -21.02
CA GLN A 303 -9.81 29.35 -20.90
C GLN A 303 -10.35 27.95 -20.52
N HIS A 304 -9.54 26.89 -20.71
CA HIS A 304 -9.79 25.53 -20.24
C HIS A 304 -8.52 24.96 -19.59
N ASN A 305 -8.60 24.52 -18.34
CA ASN A 305 -7.53 23.83 -17.63
C ASN A 305 -7.60 22.31 -17.86
N ILE A 306 -7.56 21.88 -19.13
CA ILE A 306 -7.45 20.46 -19.45
C ILE A 306 -6.00 20.03 -19.17
N THR A 307 -5.83 19.20 -18.14
CA THR A 307 -4.54 18.62 -17.76
C THR A 307 -4.53 17.13 -18.11
N PHE A 308 -3.34 16.58 -18.38
CA PHE A 308 -3.20 15.13 -18.60
C PHE A 308 -3.72 14.33 -17.41
N GLY A 309 -3.43 14.77 -16.18
CA GLY A 309 -3.93 14.13 -14.96
C GLY A 309 -5.45 14.14 -14.88
N GLY A 310 -6.09 15.28 -15.21
CA GLY A 310 -7.56 15.35 -15.25
C GLY A 310 -8.18 14.44 -16.31
N VAL A 311 -7.62 14.39 -17.52
CA VAL A 311 -8.11 13.46 -18.56
C VAL A 311 -7.93 11.99 -18.13
N LEU A 312 -6.80 11.67 -17.50
CA LEU A 312 -6.54 10.33 -16.99
C LEU A 312 -7.53 9.94 -15.88
N ASP A 313 -7.88 10.90 -15.01
CA ASP A 313 -8.89 10.76 -13.96
C ASP A 313 -10.27 10.47 -14.55
N ASP A 314 -10.73 11.29 -15.49
CA ASP A 314 -12.01 11.10 -16.18
C ASP A 314 -12.09 9.73 -16.91
N VAL A 315 -11.00 9.30 -17.54
CA VAL A 315 -10.91 7.98 -18.19
C VAL A 315 -10.96 6.85 -17.17
N SER A 316 -10.25 6.99 -16.06
CA SER A 316 -10.24 6.01 -14.97
C SER A 316 -11.63 5.89 -14.33
N ASP A 317 -12.26 7.01 -14.01
CA ASP A 317 -13.63 7.07 -13.47
C ASP A 317 -14.66 6.49 -14.43
N THR A 318 -14.47 6.66 -15.73
CA THR A 318 -15.30 6.02 -16.75
C THR A 318 -15.21 4.50 -16.65
N VAL A 319 -14.01 3.94 -16.54
CA VAL A 319 -13.81 2.48 -16.41
C VAL A 319 -14.39 1.97 -15.09
N SER A 320 -14.02 2.60 -13.98
CA SER A 320 -14.35 2.13 -12.64
C SER A 320 -15.79 2.37 -12.24
N PHE A 321 -16.36 3.53 -12.54
CA PHE A 321 -17.65 3.94 -11.99
C PHE A 321 -18.78 4.05 -13.01
N CYS A 322 -18.48 4.16 -14.31
CA CYS A 322 -19.52 4.09 -15.36
C CYS A 322 -19.67 2.67 -15.90
N ILE A 323 -18.55 2.07 -16.36
CA ILE A 323 -18.56 0.80 -17.08
C ILE A 323 -18.66 -0.39 -16.12
N ALA A 324 -17.79 -0.46 -15.10
CA ALA A 324 -17.76 -1.63 -14.22
C ALA A 324 -19.12 -1.91 -13.54
N PRO A 325 -19.85 -0.94 -12.96
CA PRO A 325 -21.16 -1.19 -12.36
C PRO A 325 -22.20 -1.70 -13.37
N ALA A 326 -22.21 -1.13 -14.58
CA ALA A 326 -23.09 -1.56 -15.65
C ALA A 326 -22.82 -3.02 -16.06
N VAL A 327 -21.54 -3.38 -16.22
CA VAL A 327 -21.12 -4.74 -16.57
C VAL A 327 -21.43 -5.72 -15.44
N ILE A 328 -21.13 -5.39 -14.19
CA ILE A 328 -21.43 -6.24 -13.02
C ILE A 328 -22.94 -6.50 -12.93
N PHE A 329 -23.76 -5.46 -13.10
CA PHE A 329 -25.21 -5.59 -13.14
C PHE A 329 -25.69 -6.49 -14.27
N TYR A 330 -25.20 -6.28 -15.49
CA TYR A 330 -25.56 -7.10 -16.65
C TYR A 330 -25.18 -8.59 -16.44
N LEU A 331 -23.95 -8.86 -16.01
CA LEU A 331 -23.44 -10.22 -15.77
C LEU A 331 -24.28 -10.96 -14.72
N LEU A 332 -24.73 -10.26 -13.67
CA LEU A 332 -25.56 -10.86 -12.63
C LEU A 332 -27.00 -11.06 -13.09
N MET A 333 -27.61 -10.06 -13.75
CA MET A 333 -28.98 -10.16 -14.27
C MET A 333 -29.13 -11.24 -15.33
N ALA A 334 -28.10 -11.47 -16.16
CA ALA A 334 -28.09 -12.54 -17.16
C ALA A 334 -28.16 -13.95 -16.55
N GLN A 335 -27.83 -14.11 -15.27
CA GLN A 335 -27.94 -15.38 -14.55
C GLN A 335 -29.30 -15.57 -13.85
N VAL A 336 -30.11 -14.52 -13.77
CA VAL A 336 -31.44 -14.58 -13.13
C VAL A 336 -32.43 -15.25 -14.09
N PRO A 337 -33.20 -16.26 -13.63
CA PRO A 337 -34.24 -16.90 -14.45
C PRO A 337 -35.24 -15.88 -15.03
N GLU A 338 -35.70 -16.12 -16.26
CA GLU A 338 -36.60 -15.19 -16.97
C GLU A 338 -37.90 -14.89 -16.21
N GLU A 339 -38.43 -15.88 -15.48
CA GLU A 339 -39.61 -15.74 -14.62
C GLU A 339 -39.44 -14.67 -13.52
N HIS A 340 -38.20 -14.41 -13.09
CA HIS A 340 -37.87 -13.44 -12.06
C HIS A 340 -37.33 -12.11 -12.63
N THR A 341 -37.08 -12.04 -13.94
CA THR A 341 -36.74 -10.80 -14.64
C THR A 341 -37.95 -10.18 -15.34
N ALA A 342 -39.04 -10.93 -15.55
CA ALA A 342 -40.33 -10.43 -16.05
C ALA A 342 -40.23 -9.56 -17.33
N GLY A 343 -39.29 -9.88 -18.23
CA GLY A 343 -39.08 -9.13 -19.47
C GLY A 343 -38.40 -7.76 -19.30
N LEU A 344 -37.82 -7.47 -18.13
CA LEU A 344 -37.07 -6.24 -17.90
C LEU A 344 -35.89 -6.12 -18.88
N PRO A 345 -35.73 -4.98 -19.58
CA PRO A 345 -34.65 -4.78 -20.56
C PRO A 345 -33.32 -4.45 -19.85
N TYR A 346 -32.81 -5.37 -19.03
CA TYR A 346 -31.65 -5.13 -18.17
C TYR A 346 -30.36 -4.81 -18.95
N ALA A 347 -30.20 -5.36 -20.17
CA ALA A 347 -29.08 -5.01 -21.05
C ALA A 347 -29.09 -3.53 -21.47
N TRP A 348 -30.26 -3.02 -21.85
CA TRP A 348 -30.43 -1.61 -22.20
C TRP A 348 -30.25 -0.70 -20.98
N MET A 349 -30.70 -1.14 -19.81
CA MET A 349 -30.49 -0.41 -18.56
C MET A 349 -29.00 -0.29 -18.20
N ALA A 350 -28.22 -1.36 -18.37
CA ALA A 350 -26.77 -1.33 -18.17
C ALA A 350 -26.11 -0.32 -19.12
N GLY A 351 -26.46 -0.36 -20.41
CA GLY A 351 -25.96 0.60 -21.40
C GLY A 351 -26.36 2.04 -21.09
N LEU A 352 -27.59 2.27 -20.64
CA LEU A 352 -28.09 3.58 -20.24
C LEU A 352 -27.29 4.13 -19.04
N TYR A 353 -27.06 3.33 -18.01
CA TYR A 353 -26.27 3.74 -16.85
C TYR A 353 -24.87 4.21 -17.25
N ALA A 354 -24.16 3.40 -18.06
CA ALA A 354 -22.82 3.74 -18.53
C ALA A 354 -22.82 5.04 -19.37
N LEU A 355 -23.78 5.18 -20.29
CA LEU A 355 -23.92 6.36 -21.14
C LEU A 355 -24.18 7.63 -20.33
N LEU A 356 -25.10 7.57 -19.36
CA LEU A 356 -25.44 8.72 -18.52
C LEU A 356 -24.30 9.08 -17.55
N GLY A 357 -23.56 8.08 -17.04
CA GLY A 357 -22.35 8.29 -16.26
C GLY A 357 -21.25 9.02 -17.06
N ILE A 358 -20.95 8.56 -18.28
CA ILE A 358 -19.98 9.22 -19.17
C ILE A 358 -20.45 10.64 -19.52
N THR A 359 -21.73 10.81 -19.85
CA THR A 359 -22.31 12.12 -20.15
C THR A 359 -22.15 13.09 -18.98
N ARG A 360 -22.34 12.61 -17.75
CA ARG A 360 -22.11 13.40 -16.53
C ARG A 360 -20.65 13.84 -16.41
N LEU A 361 -19.68 12.95 -16.65
CA LEU A 361 -18.25 13.30 -16.58
C LEU A 361 -17.91 14.37 -17.62
N VAL A 362 -18.32 14.18 -18.87
CA VAL A 362 -18.11 15.17 -19.95
C VAL A 362 -18.73 16.53 -19.60
N PHE A 363 -19.94 16.54 -19.04
CA PHE A 363 -20.57 17.79 -18.60
C PHE A 363 -19.76 18.50 -17.51
N PHE A 364 -19.21 17.75 -16.55
CA PHE A 364 -18.40 18.32 -15.46
C PHE A 364 -17.09 18.95 -15.96
N ILE A 365 -16.49 18.40 -17.02
CA ILE A 365 -15.33 19.00 -17.69
C ILE A 365 -15.68 20.38 -18.30
N LEU A 366 -16.91 20.53 -18.80
CA LEU A 366 -17.38 21.73 -19.49
C LEU A 366 -18.02 22.78 -18.55
N ASP A 367 -18.44 22.40 -17.34
CA ASP A 367 -19.15 23.28 -16.40
C ASP A 367 -18.19 24.25 -15.70
N GLN A 368 -18.16 25.50 -16.18
CA GLN A 368 -17.36 26.59 -15.60
C GLN A 368 -17.98 27.19 -14.31
N ASN A 369 -19.19 26.77 -13.93
CA ASN A 369 -19.92 27.31 -12.78
C ASN A 369 -19.96 26.32 -11.60
N SER A 370 -18.80 25.79 -11.19
CA SER A 370 -18.70 24.87 -10.05
C SER A 370 -19.05 25.57 -8.74
N ILE A 371 -19.86 24.93 -7.88
CA ILE A 371 -20.21 25.46 -6.56
C ILE A 371 -19.21 24.89 -5.55
N PRO A 372 -18.45 25.73 -4.82
CA PRO A 372 -17.51 25.26 -3.80
C PRO A 372 -18.20 24.36 -2.76
N GLY A 373 -17.61 23.19 -2.48
CA GLY A 373 -18.12 22.21 -1.51
C GLY A 373 -19.24 21.27 -1.99
N PHE A 374 -19.85 21.51 -3.16
CA PHE A 374 -20.99 20.74 -3.66
C PHE A 374 -20.79 20.18 -5.06
N PHE A 375 -21.35 18.99 -5.30
CA PHE A 375 -21.54 18.42 -6.64
C PHE A 375 -22.97 18.69 -7.13
N LYS A 376 -23.10 19.05 -8.42
CA LYS A 376 -24.39 19.09 -9.13
C LYS A 376 -24.73 17.67 -9.59
N GLY A 377 -25.81 17.10 -9.08
CA GLY A 377 -26.12 15.68 -9.26
C GLY A 377 -25.23 14.76 -8.41
N MET A 378 -25.58 13.47 -8.42
CA MET A 378 -24.84 12.46 -7.67
C MET A 378 -23.47 12.18 -8.34
N PRO A 379 -22.36 12.14 -7.58
CA PRO A 379 -21.06 11.74 -8.13
C PRO A 379 -21.07 10.31 -8.68
N VAL A 380 -20.40 10.04 -9.81
CA VAL A 380 -20.33 8.69 -10.38
C VAL A 380 -19.79 7.66 -9.38
N PRO A 381 -18.73 7.93 -8.57
CA PRO A 381 -18.30 6.96 -7.55
C PRO A 381 -19.40 6.61 -6.55
N ALA A 382 -20.20 7.58 -6.13
CA ALA A 382 -21.31 7.35 -5.20
C ALA A 382 -22.46 6.59 -5.86
N ALA A 383 -22.79 6.91 -7.11
CA ALA A 383 -23.80 6.20 -7.90
C ALA A 383 -23.38 4.74 -8.13
N ALA A 384 -22.11 4.50 -8.47
CA ALA A 384 -21.53 3.18 -8.70
C ALA A 384 -21.66 2.29 -7.47
N LEU A 385 -21.26 2.81 -6.30
CA LEU A 385 -21.39 2.08 -5.04
C LEU A 385 -22.86 1.88 -4.65
N LEU A 386 -23.74 2.85 -4.92
CA LEU A 386 -25.17 2.73 -4.58
C LEU A 386 -25.84 1.61 -5.38
N THR A 387 -25.61 1.59 -6.69
CA THR A 387 -26.26 0.63 -7.60
C THR A 387 -25.68 -0.77 -7.48
N THR A 388 -24.41 -0.92 -7.10
CA THR A 388 -23.76 -2.23 -6.92
C THR A 388 -23.97 -2.86 -5.55
N ALA A 389 -24.27 -2.07 -4.50
CA ALA A 389 -24.50 -2.60 -3.16
C ALA A 389 -25.59 -3.70 -3.10
N PRO A 390 -26.80 -3.51 -3.70
CA PRO A 390 -27.83 -4.55 -3.67
C PRO A 390 -27.57 -5.76 -4.57
N LEU A 391 -26.58 -5.68 -5.47
CA LEU A 391 -26.17 -6.83 -6.27
C LEU A 391 -25.59 -7.94 -5.40
N ILE A 392 -25.06 -7.60 -4.22
CA ILE A 392 -24.62 -8.59 -3.24
C ILE A 392 -25.83 -9.42 -2.77
N MET A 393 -26.94 -8.78 -2.40
CA MET A 393 -28.16 -9.47 -1.96
C MET A 393 -28.83 -10.24 -3.09
N LEU A 394 -28.79 -9.71 -4.32
CA LEU A 394 -29.23 -10.42 -5.51
C LEU A 394 -28.42 -11.70 -5.73
N SER A 395 -27.09 -11.62 -5.63
CA SER A 395 -26.20 -12.77 -5.79
C SER A 395 -26.41 -13.85 -4.72
N GLN A 396 -26.61 -13.44 -3.46
CA GLN A 396 -26.93 -14.34 -2.36
C GLN A 396 -28.30 -15.00 -2.56
N SER A 397 -29.31 -14.23 -2.98
CA SER A 397 -30.66 -14.76 -3.26
C SER A 397 -30.66 -15.73 -4.44
N LEU A 398 -29.85 -15.47 -5.46
CA LEU A 398 -29.67 -16.36 -6.61
C LEU A 398 -29.02 -17.67 -6.19
N ALA A 399 -27.93 -17.61 -5.42
CA ALA A 399 -27.23 -18.80 -4.91
C ALA A 399 -28.12 -19.64 -3.98
N ALA A 400 -28.94 -18.99 -3.14
CA ALA A 400 -29.85 -19.65 -2.21
C ALA A 400 -31.20 -20.08 -2.86
N LYS A 401 -31.45 -19.74 -4.13
CA LYS A 401 -32.77 -19.87 -4.79
C LYS A 401 -33.91 -19.32 -3.92
N ALA A 402 -33.67 -18.20 -3.27
CA ALA A 402 -34.59 -17.62 -2.29
C ALA A 402 -35.80 -16.97 -2.96
N ALA A 403 -36.95 -16.98 -2.30
CA ALA A 403 -38.16 -16.29 -2.75
C ALA A 403 -37.95 -14.76 -2.94
N THR A 404 -36.92 -14.20 -2.30
CA THR A 404 -36.53 -12.79 -2.43
C THR A 404 -35.85 -12.45 -3.76
N LEU A 405 -35.55 -13.45 -4.61
CA LEU A 405 -34.84 -13.25 -5.88
C LEU A 405 -35.56 -12.25 -6.81
N ALA A 406 -36.87 -12.41 -6.98
CA ALA A 406 -37.69 -11.51 -7.81
C ALA A 406 -37.75 -10.07 -7.27
N PHE A 407 -37.72 -9.91 -5.95
CA PHE A 407 -37.67 -8.60 -5.32
C PHE A 407 -36.32 -7.93 -5.61
N TRP A 408 -35.20 -8.62 -5.36
CA TRP A 408 -33.87 -8.05 -5.55
C TRP A 408 -33.54 -7.77 -7.01
N SER A 409 -33.99 -8.60 -7.96
CA SER A 409 -33.81 -8.34 -9.40
C SER A 409 -34.50 -7.04 -9.82
N SER A 410 -35.77 -6.89 -9.43
CA SER A 410 -36.58 -5.70 -9.70
C SER A 410 -35.99 -4.47 -9.02
N PHE A 411 -35.60 -4.59 -7.74
CA PHE A 411 -35.01 -3.51 -6.96
C PHE A 411 -33.69 -3.01 -7.59
N CYS A 412 -32.80 -3.92 -7.99
CA CYS A 412 -31.54 -3.54 -8.63
C CYS A 412 -31.78 -2.83 -9.98
N PHE A 413 -32.74 -3.29 -10.79
CA PHE A 413 -33.10 -2.64 -12.05
C PHE A 413 -33.56 -1.20 -11.84
N TRP A 414 -34.52 -0.99 -10.93
CA TRP A 414 -35.05 0.35 -10.65
C TRP A 414 -34.03 1.25 -9.95
N LEU A 415 -33.17 0.69 -9.11
CA LEU A 415 -32.08 1.46 -8.50
C LEU A 415 -31.04 1.87 -9.54
N MET A 416 -30.77 1.05 -10.55
CA MET A 416 -29.90 1.40 -11.68
C MET A 416 -30.47 2.59 -12.47
N LEU A 417 -31.77 2.58 -12.74
CA LEU A 417 -32.46 3.72 -13.37
C LEU A 417 -32.37 4.97 -12.49
N ALA A 418 -32.72 4.85 -11.21
CA ALA A 418 -32.68 5.96 -10.26
C ALA A 418 -31.27 6.55 -10.14
N GLY A 419 -30.24 5.71 -10.01
CA GLY A 419 -28.83 6.14 -9.99
C GLY A 419 -28.43 6.88 -11.26
N SER A 420 -28.85 6.39 -12.43
CA SER A 420 -28.59 7.05 -13.71
C SER A 420 -29.21 8.45 -13.79
N LEU A 421 -30.47 8.59 -13.35
CA LEU A 421 -31.17 9.88 -13.31
C LEU A 421 -30.55 10.83 -12.28
N LEU A 422 -30.17 10.32 -11.10
CA LEU A 422 -29.55 11.12 -10.04
C LEU A 422 -28.19 11.70 -10.45
N MET A 423 -27.41 11.00 -11.29
CA MET A 423 -26.16 11.54 -11.85
C MET A 423 -26.38 12.80 -12.71
N ILE A 424 -27.51 12.88 -13.42
CA ILE A 424 -27.85 13.98 -14.34
C ILE A 424 -28.82 15.01 -13.69
N ALA A 425 -29.30 14.74 -12.47
CA ALA A 425 -30.14 15.65 -11.70
C ALA A 425 -29.34 16.85 -11.16
N PHE A 426 -28.83 17.71 -12.04
CA PHE A 426 -28.02 18.88 -11.74
C PHE A 426 -28.61 19.88 -10.73
N PRO A 427 -29.95 20.04 -10.58
CA PRO A 427 -30.51 20.87 -9.53
C PRO A 427 -30.20 20.38 -8.10
N ILE A 428 -29.94 19.08 -7.92
CA ILE A 428 -29.68 18.48 -6.61
C ILE A 428 -28.21 18.69 -6.26
N ARG A 429 -27.96 19.24 -5.06
CA ARG A 429 -26.61 19.53 -4.57
C ARG A 429 -26.18 18.47 -3.56
N TYR A 430 -25.19 17.66 -3.93
CA TYR A 430 -24.59 16.66 -3.06
C TYR A 430 -23.34 17.19 -2.38
N LEU A 431 -23.24 17.02 -1.06
CA LEU A 431 -22.04 17.41 -0.32
C LEU A 431 -20.89 16.46 -0.65
N HIS A 432 -19.67 17.00 -0.77
CA HIS A 432 -18.48 16.17 -0.96
C HIS A 432 -18.21 15.31 0.29
N ILE A 433 -18.45 14.00 0.19
CA ILE A 433 -18.37 13.08 1.35
C ILE A 433 -16.98 13.10 1.99
N GLY A 434 -15.94 13.29 1.16
CA GLY A 434 -14.58 13.40 1.67
C GLY A 434 -14.32 14.60 2.58
N ARG A 435 -14.90 15.76 2.26
CA ARG A 435 -14.80 16.97 3.10
C ARG A 435 -15.65 16.83 4.36
N LEU A 436 -16.81 16.17 4.26
CA LEU A 436 -17.63 15.82 5.43
C LEU A 436 -16.87 14.94 6.43
N MET A 437 -16.15 13.91 5.95
CA MET A 437 -15.32 13.05 6.80
C MET A 437 -14.15 13.81 7.44
N GLY A 438 -13.55 14.77 6.72
CA GLY A 438 -12.50 15.65 7.27
C GLY A 438 -13.04 16.56 8.38
N ARG A 439 -14.20 17.18 8.16
CA ARG A 439 -14.86 18.07 9.14
C ARG A 439 -15.42 17.32 10.36
N LYS A 440 -15.93 16.09 10.15
CA LYS A 440 -16.47 15.22 11.20
C LYS A 440 -15.74 13.88 11.21
N PRO A 441 -14.60 13.77 11.94
CA PRO A 441 -13.79 12.55 12.00
C PRO A 441 -14.57 11.31 12.49
N TRP A 442 -15.64 11.50 13.25
CA TRP A 442 -16.53 10.42 13.66
C TRP A 442 -17.25 9.75 12.48
N VAL A 443 -17.61 10.50 11.43
CA VAL A 443 -18.20 9.93 10.21
C VAL A 443 -17.21 9.01 9.52
N GLY A 444 -15.95 9.44 9.38
CA GLY A 444 -14.89 8.59 8.81
C GLY A 444 -14.63 7.33 9.64
N ARG A 445 -14.53 7.45 10.97
CA ARG A 445 -14.39 6.30 11.87
C ARG A 445 -15.57 5.34 11.79
N MET A 446 -16.80 5.86 11.74
CA MET A 446 -18.00 5.05 11.57
C MET A 446 -17.97 4.29 10.25
N THR A 447 -17.63 4.94 9.14
CA THR A 447 -17.47 4.27 7.83
C THR A 447 -16.42 3.17 7.87
N LEU A 448 -15.26 3.41 8.48
CA LEU A 448 -14.22 2.37 8.62
C LEU A 448 -14.71 1.20 9.48
N LEU A 449 -15.38 1.47 10.61
CA LEU A 449 -15.94 0.42 11.47
C LEU A 449 -17.01 -0.41 10.73
N LEU A 450 -17.85 0.23 9.91
CA LEU A 450 -18.84 -0.49 9.10
C LEU A 450 -18.17 -1.38 8.06
N ILE A 451 -17.14 -0.89 7.37
CA ILE A 451 -16.40 -1.69 6.38
C ILE A 451 -15.70 -2.86 7.09
N PHE A 452 -14.84 -2.61 8.08
CA PHE A 452 -14.09 -3.70 8.74
C PHE A 452 -14.97 -4.67 9.53
N GLY A 453 -16.06 -4.18 10.13
CA GLY A 453 -16.98 -5.01 10.92
C GLY A 453 -17.84 -5.94 10.05
N PHE A 454 -18.21 -5.51 8.84
CA PHE A 454 -19.16 -6.25 8.00
C PHE A 454 -18.58 -6.79 6.68
N ALA A 455 -17.38 -6.39 6.23
CA ALA A 455 -16.83 -6.72 4.91
C ALA A 455 -16.82 -8.22 4.58
N PHE A 456 -16.70 -9.10 5.58
CA PHE A 456 -16.68 -10.56 5.42
C PHE A 456 -17.95 -11.24 5.93
N THR A 457 -19.04 -10.48 6.07
CA THR A 457 -20.33 -10.97 6.56
C THR A 457 -21.38 -10.98 5.43
N PRO A 458 -22.41 -11.82 5.51
CA PRO A 458 -23.50 -11.82 4.51
C PRO A 458 -24.32 -10.51 4.55
N TYR A 459 -24.29 -9.79 5.68
CA TYR A 459 -25.03 -8.54 5.88
C TYR A 459 -24.37 -7.31 5.24
N PHE A 460 -23.16 -7.45 4.70
CA PHE A 460 -22.38 -6.32 4.16
C PHE A 460 -23.15 -5.47 3.16
N GLY A 461 -23.81 -6.10 2.18
CA GLY A 461 -24.55 -5.38 1.15
C GLY A 461 -25.73 -4.57 1.70
N HIS A 462 -26.40 -5.06 2.76
CA HIS A 462 -27.49 -4.32 3.43
C HIS A 462 -26.97 -3.07 4.13
N VAL A 463 -25.85 -3.19 4.84
CA VAL A 463 -25.19 -2.08 5.53
C VAL A 463 -24.68 -1.04 4.52
N ALA A 464 -24.05 -1.50 3.44
CA ALA A 464 -23.54 -0.65 2.37
C ALA A 464 -24.67 0.12 1.67
N LEU A 465 -25.77 -0.58 1.32
CA LEU A 465 -26.96 0.04 0.74
C LEU A 465 -27.59 1.07 1.69
N ALA A 466 -27.78 0.73 2.96
CA ALA A 466 -28.33 1.66 3.94
C ALA A 466 -27.47 2.93 4.07
N TYR A 467 -26.15 2.76 4.17
CA TYR A 467 -25.19 3.87 4.23
C TYR A 467 -25.29 4.78 3.00
N LEU A 468 -25.41 4.20 1.80
CA LEU A 468 -25.48 4.95 0.55
C LEU A 468 -26.86 5.59 0.33
N LEU A 469 -27.94 4.97 0.80
CA LEU A 469 -29.26 5.60 0.83
C LEU A 469 -29.26 6.85 1.73
N PHE A 470 -28.60 6.82 2.89
CA PHE A 470 -28.41 8.02 3.70
C PHE A 470 -27.68 9.12 2.93
N TYR A 471 -26.67 8.77 2.12
CA TYR A 471 -26.00 9.74 1.25
C TYR A 471 -26.92 10.27 0.14
N THR A 472 -27.68 9.40 -0.53
CA THR A 472 -28.64 9.73 -1.58
C THR A 472 -29.68 10.74 -1.13
N PHE A 473 -30.20 10.59 0.09
CA PHE A 473 -31.20 11.50 0.68
C PHE A 473 -30.60 12.67 1.46
N SER A 474 -29.27 12.72 1.61
CA SER A 474 -28.57 13.80 2.33
C SER A 474 -28.93 15.21 1.82
N PRO A 475 -29.15 15.48 0.52
CA PRO A 475 -29.53 16.81 0.02
C PRO A 475 -30.79 17.38 0.67
N LEU A 476 -31.74 16.54 1.10
CA LEU A 476 -32.96 16.97 1.78
C LEU A 476 -32.67 17.68 3.12
N PHE A 477 -31.58 17.29 3.78
CA PHE A 477 -31.15 17.85 5.06
C PHE A 477 -30.05 18.90 4.88
N THR A 478 -29.18 18.74 3.87
CA THR A 478 -28.03 19.62 3.64
C THR A 478 -28.33 20.83 2.75
N TRP A 479 -29.53 20.96 2.19
CA TRP A 479 -29.93 22.12 1.36
C TRP A 479 -29.76 23.48 2.06
N ARG A 480 -29.79 23.50 3.41
CA ARG A 480 -29.64 24.71 4.23
C ARG A 480 -28.19 25.11 4.51
N ILE A 481 -27.21 24.30 4.12
CA ILE A 481 -25.78 24.59 4.38
C ILE A 481 -25.28 25.58 3.31
N SER A 482 -24.69 26.69 3.74
CA SER A 482 -24.09 27.65 2.81
C SER A 482 -22.84 27.08 2.11
N PRO A 483 -22.57 27.45 0.84
CA PRO A 483 -21.38 27.01 0.11
C PRO A 483 -20.06 27.29 0.84
N GLU A 484 -19.94 28.43 1.51
CA GLU A 484 -18.77 28.81 2.31
C GLU A 484 -18.49 27.82 3.45
N ILE A 485 -19.53 27.32 4.10
CA ILE A 485 -19.43 26.32 5.18
C ILE A 485 -19.17 24.91 4.63
N ALA A 486 -19.61 24.63 3.40
CA ALA A 486 -19.39 23.36 2.72
C ALA A 486 -17.98 23.25 2.12
N ASP A 487 -17.35 24.38 1.79
CA ASP A 487 -16.02 24.42 1.18
C ASP A 487 -14.88 24.16 2.18
N GLN A 488 -15.09 24.46 3.47
CA GLN A 488 -14.11 24.24 4.54
C GLN A 488 -13.80 22.75 4.77
N GLU A 489 -12.56 22.33 4.51
CA GLU A 489 -12.10 20.94 4.70
C GLU A 489 -11.78 20.58 6.17
N THR A 490 -11.38 21.57 6.98
CA THR A 490 -11.03 21.41 8.40
C THR A 490 -12.02 22.12 9.30
N ARG A 491 -12.24 21.61 10.53
CA ARG A 491 -12.94 22.38 11.56
C ARG A 491 -12.23 23.74 11.72
N PRO A 492 -12.94 24.87 11.77
CA PRO A 492 -12.32 26.11 12.22
C PRO A 492 -11.74 25.83 13.61
N THR A 493 -10.42 25.95 13.74
CA THR A 493 -9.80 26.12 15.04
C THR A 493 -10.43 27.35 15.64
N VAL A 494 -11.20 27.19 16.71
CA VAL A 494 -11.64 28.30 17.53
C VAL A 494 -10.35 28.93 18.06
N VAL A 495 -9.86 29.97 17.40
CA VAL A 495 -8.92 30.89 18.01
C VAL A 495 -9.76 31.58 19.07
N SER A 496 -9.67 31.09 20.31
CA SER A 496 -10.19 31.81 21.46
C SER A 496 -9.39 33.11 21.54
N ASN A 497 -9.94 34.17 20.98
CA ASN A 497 -9.52 35.52 21.35
C ASN A 497 -9.95 35.73 22.80
N THR A 498 -9.14 35.23 23.74
CA THR A 498 -9.07 35.79 25.09
C THR A 498 -8.37 37.13 24.95
N VAL A 499 -9.15 38.14 24.57
CA VAL A 499 -8.83 39.52 24.90
C VAL A 499 -9.01 39.61 26.41
N TYR A 500 -7.91 39.78 27.13
CA TYR A 500 -7.95 40.25 28.52
C TYR A 500 -8.40 41.71 28.47
N ASP A 501 -9.59 41.98 28.99
CA ASP A 501 -9.94 43.27 29.59
C ASP A 501 -9.55 43.27 31.07
#